data_AF-A0A949SUK7-F1
#
_entry.id   AF-A0A949SUK7-F1
#
_cell.length_a   1.000
_cell.length_b   1.000
_cell.length_c   1.000
_cell.angle_alpha   90.00
_cell.angle_beta   90.00
_cell.angle_gamma   90.00
#
_symmetry.space_group_name_H-M   'P 1'
#
loop_
_entity.id
_entity.type
_entity.pdbx_description
1 polymer ?
#
loop_
_entity_poly.entity_id
_entity_poly.type
_entity_poly.pdbx_seq_one_letter_code
_entity_poly.pdbx_strand_id
1 'polypeptide(L)'
;MGHLEYAGRVFGAPPPPGRPRPALLALPAPGQCLAVTGPSGAGKTLALNALARRTGTPAARPLTRQQLARPVLDLFEPGLPSPVVLRTLAKTGLADVTLWLQAARTLSMGERRRLELALALVRGPRAVILDEFDAHLDLVTAQALACTLRRLAREQNISLVVSTHREELLPYLMPAGVTEIRGPEALARPLAPGARPRDLLDEFTFERGRLADYGPFARWHYASARRPGPVTDVFVARLRQEIAGVALLGMTHLFLGPRNLALPAYASGIVARGGAARLNQDLRLLQRVVIHPRWRGLGLATRLVRHALEQLSAPYVECLAEMGEFSGFLVRAGFERRGRCKPSREAGRLMKSLERLGLCPEDLLNADALKALTLAERERLDRQLRGLCRSRIETGHGTLRGGPLRLDFERRRQAVMRLYCCPEYFLFERQP
;
A
#
# COMPACT_ATOMS: atom_id res chain seq x y z
N MET A 1 27.10 -12.11 -24.22
CA MET A 1 28.44 -12.66 -24.49
C MET A 1 28.74 -13.64 -23.36
N GLY A 2 28.79 -14.92 -23.71
CA GLY A 2 28.77 -16.04 -22.75
C GLY A 2 30.12 -16.21 -22.06
N HIS A 3 30.05 -16.57 -20.78
CA HIS A 3 31.18 -17.10 -20.02
C HIS A 3 30.86 -18.55 -19.69
N LEU A 4 31.78 -19.46 -20.01
CA LEU A 4 31.70 -20.87 -19.66
C LEU A 4 32.88 -21.19 -18.73
N GLU A 5 32.58 -21.72 -17.55
CA GLU A 5 33.57 -22.30 -16.64
C GLU A 5 33.51 -23.82 -16.73
N TYR A 6 34.63 -24.45 -17.10
CA TYR A 6 34.77 -25.90 -17.11
C TYR A 6 36.17 -26.29 -16.63
N ALA A 7 36.24 -27.23 -15.69
CA ALA A 7 37.48 -27.77 -15.12
C ALA A 7 38.48 -26.68 -14.64
N GLY A 8 37.98 -25.63 -13.98
CA GLY A 8 38.81 -24.57 -13.41
C GLY A 8 39.44 -23.62 -14.44
N ARG A 9 39.00 -23.66 -15.71
CA ARG A 9 39.43 -22.74 -16.76
C ARG A 9 38.25 -21.92 -17.27
N VAL A 10 38.47 -20.61 -17.39
CA VAL A 10 37.47 -19.65 -17.89
C VAL A 10 37.70 -19.44 -19.38
N PHE A 11 36.69 -19.74 -20.20
CA PHE A 11 36.74 -19.51 -21.64
C PHE A 11 35.79 -18.36 -22.02
N GLY A 12 36.36 -17.33 -22.66
CA GLY A 12 35.68 -16.11 -23.11
C GLY A 12 36.68 -14.96 -23.26
N ALA A 13 36.51 -14.12 -24.29
CA ALA A 13 37.41 -13.00 -24.53
C ALA A 13 37.41 -12.01 -23.35
N PRO A 14 38.58 -11.60 -22.83
CA PRO A 14 38.64 -10.54 -21.82
C PRO A 14 38.00 -9.26 -22.38
N PRO A 15 37.30 -8.46 -21.56
CA PRO A 15 36.74 -7.20 -22.02
C PRO A 15 37.86 -6.29 -22.58
N PRO A 16 37.56 -5.44 -23.58
CA PRO A 16 38.56 -4.56 -24.18
C PRO A 16 39.24 -3.70 -23.10
N PRO A 17 40.56 -3.43 -23.25
CA PRO A 17 41.32 -2.63 -22.30
C PRO A 17 40.63 -1.26 -22.10
N GLY A 18 40.38 -0.90 -20.84
CA GLY A 18 39.69 0.34 -20.46
C GLY A 18 38.25 0.17 -19.93
N ARG A 19 37.63 -1.02 -20.01
CA ARG A 19 36.36 -1.27 -19.31
C ARG A 19 36.61 -1.67 -17.85
N PRO A 20 36.06 -0.95 -16.85
CA PRO A 20 36.21 -1.31 -15.45
C PRO A 20 35.60 -2.70 -15.19
N ARG A 21 36.35 -3.57 -14.51
CA ARG A 21 35.85 -4.89 -14.09
C ARG A 21 34.89 -4.70 -12.91
N PRO A 22 33.65 -5.25 -12.96
CA PRO A 22 32.75 -5.19 -11.82
C PRO A 22 33.30 -6.00 -10.66
N ALA A 23 33.19 -5.46 -9.46
CA ALA A 23 33.34 -6.25 -8.25
C ALA A 23 32.28 -7.36 -8.20
N LEU A 24 32.68 -8.57 -7.78
CA LEU A 24 31.79 -9.72 -7.74
C LEU A 24 31.04 -9.77 -6.40
N LEU A 25 29.71 -9.78 -6.49
CA LEU A 25 28.81 -9.89 -5.34
C LEU A 25 28.05 -11.22 -5.39
N ALA A 26 27.66 -11.75 -4.24
CA ALA A 26 26.76 -12.90 -4.14
C ALA A 26 25.40 -12.46 -3.61
N LEU A 27 24.35 -13.22 -3.94
CA LEU A 27 23.07 -13.04 -3.27
C LEU A 27 23.16 -13.54 -1.82
N PRO A 28 22.59 -12.84 -0.84
CA PRO A 28 22.46 -13.36 0.51
C PRO A 28 21.42 -14.49 0.55
N ALA A 29 21.33 -15.21 1.67
CA ALA A 29 20.32 -16.25 1.82
C ALA A 29 18.89 -15.67 1.72
N PRO A 30 17.88 -16.48 1.37
CA PRO A 30 16.48 -16.05 1.37
C PRO A 30 16.09 -15.40 2.70
N GLY A 31 15.38 -14.27 2.64
CA GLY A 31 14.98 -13.50 3.82
C GLY A 31 16.06 -12.58 4.41
N GLN A 32 17.28 -12.61 3.88
CA GLN A 32 18.39 -11.77 4.32
C GLN A 32 18.64 -10.59 3.37
N CYS A 33 19.34 -9.58 3.90
CA CYS A 33 19.75 -8.38 3.17
C CYS A 33 21.28 -8.29 3.11
N LEU A 34 21.83 -7.98 1.94
CA LEU A 34 23.21 -7.57 1.74
C LEU A 34 23.25 -6.06 1.46
N ALA A 35 23.98 -5.31 2.28
CA ALA A 35 24.18 -3.88 2.04
C ALA A 35 25.50 -3.65 1.29
N VAL A 36 25.44 -2.89 0.20
CA VAL A 36 26.57 -2.53 -0.64
C VAL A 36 26.90 -1.04 -0.43
N THR A 37 28.06 -0.76 0.13
CA THR A 37 28.51 0.60 0.46
C THR A 37 29.73 1.00 -0.37
N GLY A 38 30.13 2.26 -0.26
CA GLY A 38 31.31 2.82 -0.93
C GLY A 38 31.07 4.24 -1.43
N PRO A 39 32.12 4.99 -1.77
CA PRO A 39 32.01 6.37 -2.24
C PRO A 39 31.24 6.48 -3.58
N SER A 40 30.81 7.69 -3.93
CA SER A 40 30.24 7.95 -5.26
C SER A 40 31.26 7.61 -6.34
N GLY A 41 30.82 7.01 -7.45
CA GLY A 41 31.71 6.58 -8.53
C GLY A 41 32.54 5.30 -8.25
N ALA A 42 32.44 4.70 -7.06
CA ALA A 42 33.24 3.52 -6.70
C ALA A 42 32.94 2.25 -7.53
N GLY A 43 31.86 2.22 -8.31
CA GLY A 43 31.46 1.05 -9.11
C GLY A 43 30.30 0.22 -8.53
N LYS A 44 29.59 0.72 -7.50
CA LYS A 44 28.42 0.04 -6.90
C LYS A 44 27.36 -0.38 -7.94
N THR A 45 26.91 0.57 -8.75
CA THR A 45 25.95 0.33 -9.85
C THR A 45 26.47 -0.70 -10.85
N LEU A 46 27.77 -0.70 -11.14
CA LEU A 46 28.39 -1.66 -12.06
C LEU A 46 28.38 -3.08 -11.47
N ALA A 47 28.74 -3.23 -10.19
CA ALA A 47 28.70 -4.49 -9.45
C ALA A 47 27.27 -5.05 -9.34
N LEU A 48 26.29 -4.20 -8.98
CA LEU A 48 24.88 -4.58 -8.91
C LEU A 48 24.32 -5.02 -10.27
N ASN A 49 24.64 -4.31 -11.35
CA ASN A 49 24.22 -4.71 -12.70
C ASN A 49 24.89 -6.02 -13.16
N ALA A 50 26.13 -6.27 -12.76
CA ALA A 50 26.79 -7.56 -13.01
C ALA A 50 26.10 -8.70 -12.26
N LEU A 51 25.75 -8.48 -10.98
CA LEU A 51 24.99 -9.43 -10.17
C LEU A 51 23.61 -9.73 -10.78
N ALA A 52 22.86 -8.68 -11.14
CA ALA A 52 21.53 -8.81 -11.74
C ALA A 52 21.57 -9.66 -13.02
N ARG A 53 22.54 -9.40 -13.91
CA ARG A 53 22.72 -10.17 -15.15
C ARG A 53 23.10 -11.62 -14.89
N ARG A 54 24.01 -11.87 -13.94
CA ARG A 54 24.48 -13.23 -13.63
C ARG A 54 23.40 -14.10 -12.99
N THR A 55 22.50 -13.49 -12.22
CA THR A 55 21.50 -14.22 -11.43
C THR A 55 20.09 -14.16 -12.01
N GLY A 56 19.87 -13.36 -13.07
CA GLY A 56 18.53 -13.07 -13.58
C GLY A 56 17.66 -12.29 -12.58
N THR A 57 18.27 -11.69 -11.55
CA THR A 57 17.55 -11.00 -10.48
C THR A 57 17.04 -9.64 -10.96
N PRO A 58 15.75 -9.31 -10.74
CA PRO A 58 15.24 -8.00 -11.07
C PRO A 58 15.92 -6.90 -10.24
N ALA A 59 16.37 -5.86 -10.92
CA ALA A 59 16.84 -4.64 -10.29
C ALA A 59 15.73 -3.58 -10.33
N ALA A 60 15.33 -3.07 -9.17
CA ALA A 60 14.47 -1.90 -9.09
C ALA A 60 15.24 -0.70 -9.66
N ARG A 61 14.69 -0.08 -10.68
CA ARG A 61 15.32 1.04 -11.40
C ARG A 61 14.47 2.29 -11.28
N PRO A 62 15.09 3.48 -11.30
CA PRO A 62 14.37 4.73 -11.41
C PRO A 62 13.40 4.73 -12.59
N LEU A 63 12.18 5.22 -12.37
CA LEU A 63 11.20 5.37 -13.44
C LEU A 63 11.70 6.36 -14.51
N THR A 64 11.58 5.97 -15.78
CA THR A 64 11.89 6.86 -16.92
C THR A 64 10.88 8.00 -17.04
N ARG A 65 11.22 9.07 -17.76
CA ARG A 65 10.27 10.18 -18.05
C ARG A 65 8.97 9.70 -18.68
N GLN A 66 9.04 8.73 -19.57
CA GLN A 66 7.87 8.14 -20.23
C GLN A 66 6.99 7.38 -19.22
N GLN A 67 7.60 6.58 -18.34
CA GLN A 67 6.87 5.89 -17.27
C GLN A 67 6.23 6.87 -16.29
N LEU A 68 6.94 7.95 -15.91
CA LEU A 68 6.42 8.96 -14.99
C LEU A 68 5.16 9.68 -15.53
N ALA A 69 4.96 9.73 -16.84
CA ALA A 69 3.76 10.32 -17.45
C ALA A 69 2.51 9.42 -17.37
N ARG A 70 2.68 8.12 -17.09
CA ARG A 70 1.60 7.13 -17.10
C ARG A 70 0.97 6.97 -15.71
N PRO A 71 -0.33 6.62 -15.62
CA PRO A 71 -0.95 6.18 -14.38
C PRO A 71 -0.17 5.06 -13.70
N VAL A 72 -0.23 5.00 -12.37
CA VAL A 72 0.51 3.97 -11.59
C VAL A 72 0.11 2.56 -11.98
N LEU A 73 -1.19 2.26 -12.17
CA LEU A 73 -1.64 0.94 -12.59
C LEU A 73 -1.15 0.55 -13.99
N ASP A 74 -1.04 1.51 -14.89
CA ASP A 74 -0.60 1.28 -16.27
C ASP A 74 0.89 0.90 -16.37
N LEU A 75 1.66 1.12 -15.31
CA LEU A 75 3.07 0.73 -15.26
C LEU A 75 3.28 -0.77 -15.08
N PHE A 76 2.25 -1.49 -14.64
CA PHE A 76 2.27 -2.94 -14.53
C PHE A 76 2.03 -3.57 -15.91
N GLU A 77 2.64 -4.73 -16.14
CA GLU A 77 2.54 -5.39 -17.43
C GLU A 77 1.11 -5.90 -17.71
N PRO A 78 0.62 -5.75 -18.94
CA PRO A 78 -0.65 -6.35 -19.35
C PRO A 78 -0.68 -7.86 -19.08
N GLY A 79 -1.79 -8.36 -18.54
CA GLY A 79 -1.97 -9.78 -18.22
C GLY A 79 -1.67 -10.16 -16.75
N LEU A 80 -1.14 -9.26 -15.93
CA LEU A 80 -1.07 -9.49 -14.48
C LEU A 80 -2.47 -9.39 -13.84
N PRO A 81 -2.87 -10.35 -12.98
CA PRO A 81 -4.15 -10.23 -12.27
C PRO A 81 -4.17 -8.98 -11.39
N SER A 82 -5.20 -8.15 -11.54
CA SER A 82 -5.38 -6.94 -10.72
C SER A 82 -5.19 -7.19 -9.22
N PRO A 83 -5.73 -8.29 -8.62
CA PRO A 83 -5.50 -8.57 -7.19
C PRO A 83 -4.02 -8.67 -6.79
N VAL A 84 -3.15 -9.24 -7.63
CA VAL A 84 -1.70 -9.35 -7.34
C VAL A 84 -1.05 -7.97 -7.32
N VAL A 85 -1.38 -7.13 -8.30
CA VAL A 85 -0.90 -5.74 -8.39
C VAL A 85 -1.33 -4.94 -7.15
N LEU A 86 -2.61 -5.00 -6.80
CA LEU A 86 -3.16 -4.27 -5.66
C LEU A 86 -2.56 -4.72 -4.31
N ARG A 87 -2.39 -6.04 -4.10
CA ARG A 87 -1.70 -6.57 -2.92
C ARG A 87 -0.26 -6.10 -2.85
N THR A 88 0.45 -6.08 -3.97
CA THR A 88 1.85 -5.67 -4.02
C THR A 88 2.01 -4.18 -3.71
N LEU A 89 1.17 -3.32 -4.29
CA LEU A 89 1.12 -1.89 -3.97
C LEU A 89 0.79 -1.66 -2.50
N ALA A 90 -0.18 -2.41 -1.94
CA ALA A 90 -0.50 -2.30 -0.51
C ALA A 90 0.67 -2.69 0.40
N LYS A 91 1.38 -3.78 0.08
CA LYS A 91 2.56 -4.27 0.84
C LYS A 91 3.71 -3.26 0.89
N THR A 92 3.92 -2.51 -0.20
CA THR A 92 4.97 -1.47 -0.26
C THR A 92 4.54 -0.14 0.33
N GLY A 93 3.31 -0.01 0.83
CA GLY A 93 2.82 1.22 1.48
C GLY A 93 2.06 2.16 0.54
N LEU A 94 1.74 1.72 -0.68
CA LEU A 94 0.89 2.42 -1.63
C LEU A 94 -0.53 1.85 -1.59
N ALA A 95 -1.11 1.65 -0.40
CA ALA A 95 -2.50 1.20 -0.24
C ALA A 95 -3.50 2.37 -0.42
N ASP A 96 -3.35 3.13 -1.50
CA ASP A 96 -4.14 4.33 -1.77
C ASP A 96 -4.55 4.33 -3.23
N VAL A 97 -5.81 3.97 -3.41
CA VAL A 97 -6.52 3.94 -4.68
C VAL A 97 -6.41 5.26 -5.46
N THR A 98 -6.36 6.39 -4.77
CA THR A 98 -6.28 7.69 -5.44
C THR A 98 -4.94 7.86 -6.15
N LEU A 99 -3.86 7.33 -5.56
CA LEU A 99 -2.53 7.34 -6.16
C LEU A 99 -2.43 6.39 -7.35
N TRP A 100 -3.16 5.28 -7.33
CA TRP A 100 -3.11 4.25 -8.38
C TRP A 100 -3.54 4.75 -9.76
N LEU A 101 -4.41 5.74 -9.78
CA LEU A 101 -5.01 6.27 -11.01
C LEU A 101 -4.36 7.59 -11.46
N GLN A 102 -3.45 8.14 -10.66
CA GLN A 102 -2.69 9.33 -11.00
C GLN A 102 -1.42 8.97 -11.75
N ALA A 103 -0.95 9.90 -12.57
CA ALA A 103 0.34 9.76 -13.24
C ALA A 103 1.48 9.65 -12.22
N ALA A 104 2.42 8.72 -12.39
CA ALA A 104 3.48 8.46 -11.41
C ALA A 104 4.36 9.71 -11.09
N ARG A 105 4.38 10.71 -11.97
CA ARG A 105 5.00 12.03 -11.70
C ARG A 105 4.35 12.82 -10.55
N THR A 106 3.10 12.55 -10.17
CA THR A 106 2.44 13.24 -9.04
C THR A 106 2.89 12.69 -7.69
N LEU A 107 3.48 11.50 -7.67
CA LEU A 107 3.98 10.86 -6.47
C LEU A 107 5.19 11.62 -5.89
N SER A 108 5.25 11.70 -4.57
CA SER A 108 6.47 12.11 -3.85
C SER A 108 7.63 11.16 -4.12
N MET A 109 8.87 11.58 -3.87
CA MET A 109 10.04 10.71 -4.09
C MET A 109 9.92 9.37 -3.33
N GLY A 110 9.47 9.40 -2.08
CA GLY A 110 9.28 8.18 -1.28
C GLY A 110 8.19 7.26 -1.86
N GLU A 111 7.09 7.82 -2.36
CA GLU A 111 6.05 7.05 -3.05
C GLU A 111 6.55 6.45 -4.36
N ARG A 112 7.37 7.18 -5.13
CA ARG A 112 8.02 6.66 -6.34
C ARG A 112 8.95 5.49 -6.03
N ARG A 113 9.77 5.58 -4.98
CA ARG A 113 10.62 4.46 -4.54
C ARG A 113 9.82 3.22 -4.14
N ARG A 114 8.69 3.40 -3.46
CA ARG A 114 7.77 2.30 -3.13
C ARG A 114 7.11 1.70 -4.38
N LEU A 115 6.86 2.51 -5.40
CA LEU A 115 6.32 2.05 -6.68
C LEU A 115 7.37 1.24 -7.46
N GLU A 116 8.61 1.72 -7.54
CA GLU A 116 9.73 0.99 -8.14
C GLU A 116 9.95 -0.37 -7.46
N LEU A 117 9.86 -0.39 -6.13
CA LEU A 117 9.87 -1.63 -5.35
C LEU A 117 8.67 -2.53 -5.67
N ALA A 118 7.46 -1.97 -5.80
CA ALA A 118 6.27 -2.74 -6.15
C ALA A 118 6.39 -3.38 -7.54
N LEU A 119 6.90 -2.64 -8.53
CA LEU A 119 7.15 -3.15 -9.88
C LEU A 119 8.17 -4.29 -9.87
N ALA A 120 9.22 -4.20 -9.03
CA ALA A 120 10.19 -5.28 -8.87
C ALA A 120 9.59 -6.52 -8.20
N LEU A 121 8.66 -6.34 -7.25
CA LEU A 121 8.09 -7.42 -6.44
C LEU A 121 6.89 -8.13 -7.06
N VAL A 122 6.18 -7.52 -8.03
CA VAL A 122 4.86 -7.99 -8.47
C VAL A 122 4.86 -9.42 -9.04
N ARG A 123 6.00 -9.88 -9.58
CA ARG A 123 6.19 -11.24 -10.10
C ARG A 123 6.59 -12.27 -9.03
N GLY A 124 6.67 -11.88 -7.76
CA GLY A 124 7.15 -12.73 -6.68
C GLY A 124 8.58 -13.25 -6.90
N PRO A 125 9.56 -12.36 -7.14
CA PRO A 125 10.93 -12.80 -7.39
C PRO A 125 11.56 -13.39 -6.10
N ARG A 126 12.51 -14.31 -6.27
CA ARG A 126 13.29 -14.87 -5.15
C ARG A 126 14.37 -13.92 -4.63
N ALA A 127 14.73 -12.91 -5.42
CA ALA A 127 15.71 -11.90 -5.07
C ALA A 127 15.33 -10.54 -5.66
N VAL A 128 15.74 -9.45 -5.02
CA VAL A 128 15.58 -8.08 -5.54
C VAL A 128 16.83 -7.27 -5.27
N ILE A 129 17.27 -6.51 -6.27
CA ILE A 129 18.38 -5.57 -6.16
C ILE A 129 17.84 -4.14 -6.21
N LEU A 130 18.25 -3.28 -5.27
CA LEU A 130 17.93 -1.85 -5.27
C LEU A 130 19.23 -1.04 -5.29
N ASP A 131 19.40 -0.23 -6.32
CA ASP A 131 20.52 0.70 -6.40
C ASP A 131 20.12 2.07 -5.84
N GLU A 132 20.88 2.56 -4.86
CA GLU A 132 20.67 3.79 -4.13
C GLU A 132 19.22 3.96 -3.69
N PHE A 133 18.73 2.98 -2.91
CA PHE A 133 17.31 2.89 -2.53
C PHE A 133 16.82 4.14 -1.78
N ASP A 134 17.74 4.85 -1.12
CA ASP A 134 17.52 6.03 -0.31
C ASP A 134 17.77 7.36 -1.05
N ALA A 135 18.20 7.33 -2.32
CA ALA A 135 18.56 8.53 -3.04
C ALA A 135 17.37 9.51 -3.16
N HIS A 136 17.65 10.77 -2.82
CA HIS A 136 16.70 11.90 -2.77
C HIS A 136 15.59 11.77 -1.70
N LEU A 137 15.77 10.91 -0.70
CA LEU A 137 14.87 10.81 0.46
C LEU A 137 15.44 11.53 1.68
N ASP A 138 14.59 12.23 2.44
CA ASP A 138 14.95 12.67 3.79
C ASP A 138 15.26 11.46 4.68
N LEU A 139 16.07 11.67 5.72
CA LEU A 139 16.55 10.59 6.59
C LEU A 139 15.42 9.72 7.14
N VAL A 140 14.34 10.32 7.63
CA VAL A 140 13.23 9.58 8.24
C VAL A 140 12.50 8.74 7.20
N THR A 141 12.27 9.28 6.00
CA THR A 141 11.65 8.50 4.91
C THR A 141 12.55 7.35 4.45
N ALA A 142 13.88 7.56 4.39
CA ALA A 142 14.84 6.50 4.07
C ALA A 142 14.88 5.39 5.14
N GLN A 143 14.85 5.76 6.43
CA GLN A 143 14.73 4.82 7.55
C GLN A 143 13.43 4.02 7.46
N ALA A 144 12.31 4.69 7.14
CA ALA A 144 11.02 4.04 6.97
C ALA A 144 11.02 3.01 5.83
N LEU A 145 11.65 3.36 4.70
CA LEU A 145 11.83 2.46 3.57
C LEU A 145 12.76 1.29 3.91
N ALA A 146 13.85 1.52 4.65
CA ALA A 146 14.76 0.48 5.12
C ALA A 146 14.06 -0.56 6.00
N CYS A 147 13.26 -0.14 6.98
CA CYS A 147 12.44 -1.05 7.79
C CYS A 147 11.41 -1.81 6.93
N THR A 148 10.80 -1.14 5.95
CA THR A 148 9.86 -1.78 5.01
C THR A 148 10.55 -2.86 4.19
N LEU A 149 11.73 -2.58 3.64
CA LEU A 149 12.54 -3.53 2.88
C LEU A 149 12.95 -4.74 3.73
N ARG A 150 13.44 -4.50 4.96
CA ARG A 150 13.78 -5.56 5.92
C ARG A 150 12.58 -6.47 6.20
N ARG A 151 11.41 -5.89 6.46
CA ARG A 151 10.18 -6.63 6.71
C ARG A 151 9.78 -7.46 5.49
N LEU A 152 9.76 -6.85 4.30
CA LEU A 152 9.36 -7.53 3.06
C LEU A 152 10.31 -8.66 2.68
N ALA A 153 11.62 -8.50 2.90
CA ALA A 153 12.60 -9.56 2.69
C ALA A 153 12.27 -10.78 3.55
N ARG A 154 12.07 -10.57 4.86
CA ARG A 154 11.75 -11.65 5.81
C ARG A 154 10.38 -12.30 5.54
N GLU A 155 9.33 -11.50 5.43
CA GLU A 155 7.96 -12.00 5.27
C GLU A 155 7.74 -12.77 3.95
N GLN A 156 8.49 -12.43 2.89
CA GLN A 156 8.35 -13.06 1.57
C GLN A 156 9.52 -13.96 1.20
N ASN A 157 10.45 -14.18 2.13
CA ASN A 157 11.66 -15.00 1.93
C ASN A 157 12.48 -14.59 0.70
N ILE A 158 12.68 -13.28 0.51
CA ILE A 158 13.38 -12.68 -0.65
C ILE A 158 14.82 -12.37 -0.26
N SER A 159 15.78 -12.76 -1.09
CA SER A 159 17.17 -12.31 -0.99
C SER A 159 17.29 -10.86 -1.45
N LEU A 160 17.62 -9.95 -0.54
CA LEU A 160 17.64 -8.51 -0.81
C LEU A 160 19.07 -8.01 -0.96
N VAL A 161 19.37 -7.26 -2.01
CA VAL A 161 20.64 -6.53 -2.14
C VAL A 161 20.34 -5.05 -2.31
N VAL A 162 20.88 -4.21 -1.44
CA VAL A 162 20.67 -2.76 -1.49
C VAL A 162 22.01 -2.05 -1.55
N SER A 163 22.15 -1.03 -2.38
CA SER A 163 23.26 -0.08 -2.25
C SER A 163 22.84 1.19 -1.54
N THR A 164 23.74 1.74 -0.73
CA THR A 164 23.58 3.05 -0.09
C THR A 164 24.95 3.64 0.25
N HIS A 165 25.02 4.96 0.33
CA HIS A 165 26.18 5.69 0.86
C HIS A 165 25.95 6.13 2.32
N ARG A 166 24.79 5.84 2.90
CA ARG A 166 24.35 6.33 4.21
C ARG A 166 24.46 5.24 5.26
N GLU A 167 25.54 5.27 6.03
CA GLU A 167 25.81 4.26 7.06
C GLU A 167 24.75 4.26 8.17
N GLU A 168 24.10 5.40 8.42
CA GLU A 168 23.06 5.53 9.44
C GLU A 168 21.79 4.71 9.13
N LEU A 169 21.65 4.17 7.91
CA LEU A 169 20.53 3.29 7.52
C LEU A 169 20.78 1.81 7.83
N LEU A 170 22.04 1.40 8.06
CA LEU A 170 22.38 0.00 8.31
C LEU A 170 21.65 -0.60 9.53
N PRO A 171 21.48 0.11 10.67
CA PRO A 171 20.72 -0.41 11.80
C PRO A 171 19.24 -0.68 11.50
N TYR A 172 18.65 0.07 10.55
CA TYR A 172 17.26 -0.09 10.13
C TYR A 172 17.11 -1.20 9.09
N LEU A 173 18.08 -1.37 8.19
CA LEU A 173 18.14 -2.49 7.23
C LEU A 173 18.42 -3.84 7.92
N MET A 174 19.26 -3.85 8.95
CA MET A 174 19.83 -5.05 9.56
C MET A 174 20.36 -6.06 8.52
N PRO A 175 21.33 -5.66 7.69
CA PRO A 175 21.86 -6.58 6.70
C PRO A 175 22.61 -7.73 7.38
N ALA A 176 22.59 -8.92 6.76
CA ALA A 176 23.38 -10.06 7.19
C ALA A 176 24.89 -9.88 6.90
N GLY A 177 25.22 -8.99 5.97
CA GLY A 177 26.58 -8.58 5.66
C GLY A 177 26.63 -7.21 5.01
N VAL A 178 27.78 -6.54 5.13
CA VAL A 178 28.07 -5.28 4.44
C VAL A 178 29.23 -5.54 3.50
N THR A 179 29.15 -5.06 2.27
CA THR A 179 30.24 -5.13 1.29
C THR A 179 30.57 -3.72 0.83
N GLU A 180 31.80 -3.30 1.06
CA GLU A 180 32.32 -2.03 0.56
C GLU A 180 32.94 -2.23 -0.82
N ILE A 181 32.49 -1.43 -1.80
CA ILE A 181 33.04 -1.45 -3.15
C ILE A 181 34.19 -0.44 -3.25
N ARG A 182 35.36 -0.92 -3.67
CA ARG A 182 36.55 -0.12 -3.94
C ARG A 182 37.07 -0.44 -5.35
N GLY A 183 36.53 0.24 -6.35
CA GLY A 183 36.88 -0.01 -7.75
C GLY A 183 36.49 -1.43 -8.17
N PRO A 184 37.44 -2.30 -8.57
CA PRO A 184 37.14 -3.68 -8.96
C PRO A 184 36.94 -4.63 -7.75
N GLU A 185 37.17 -4.18 -6.52
CA GLU A 185 37.12 -5.02 -5.33
C GLU A 185 35.80 -4.89 -4.56
N ALA A 186 35.31 -6.02 -4.05
CA ALA A 186 34.19 -6.12 -3.13
C ALA A 186 34.73 -6.66 -1.80
N LEU A 187 34.88 -5.77 -0.81
CA LEU A 187 35.47 -6.12 0.48
C LEU A 187 34.34 -6.34 1.49
N ALA A 188 34.27 -7.55 2.05
CA ALA A 188 33.35 -7.83 3.14
C ALA A 188 33.76 -7.01 4.37
N ARG A 189 32.82 -6.22 4.89
CA ARG A 189 32.99 -5.39 6.08
C ARG A 189 32.17 -6.01 7.22
N PRO A 190 32.79 -6.30 8.36
CA PRO A 190 32.03 -6.71 9.53
C PRO A 190 31.08 -5.59 9.95
N LEU A 191 29.90 -5.95 10.43
CA LEU A 191 29.02 -5.00 11.10
C LEU A 191 29.73 -4.45 12.33
N ALA A 192 29.60 -3.15 12.57
CA ALA A 192 30.20 -2.51 13.72
C ALA A 192 29.79 -3.25 15.02
N PRO A 193 30.74 -3.62 15.90
CA PRO A 193 30.43 -4.26 17.17
C PRO A 193 29.44 -3.42 17.97
N GLY A 194 28.30 -4.02 18.37
CA GLY A 194 27.27 -3.32 19.15
C GLY A 194 26.24 -2.52 18.34
N ALA A 195 26.25 -2.57 17.01
CA ALA A 195 25.17 -2.02 16.19
C ALA A 195 23.83 -2.69 16.55
N ARG A 196 23.00 -1.97 17.32
CA ARG A 196 21.70 -2.49 17.74
C ARG A 196 20.68 -2.37 16.60
N PRO A 197 19.89 -3.43 16.34
CA PRO A 197 18.70 -3.34 15.51
C PRO A 197 17.87 -2.13 15.88
N ARG A 198 17.51 -1.31 14.89
CA ARG A 198 16.51 -0.26 15.08
C ARG A 198 15.27 -0.60 14.28
N ASP A 199 14.12 -0.55 14.93
CA ASP A 199 12.84 -0.50 14.24
C ASP A 199 12.24 0.87 14.47
N LEU A 200 12.07 1.63 13.38
CA LEU A 200 11.46 2.95 13.47
C LEU A 200 10.05 2.86 14.08
N LEU A 201 9.37 1.71 13.91
CA LEU A 201 8.05 1.46 14.48
C LEU A 201 8.04 1.48 16.01
N ASP A 202 9.17 1.19 16.68
CA ASP A 202 9.30 1.22 18.14
C ASP A 202 9.59 2.62 18.69
N GLU A 203 9.94 3.57 17.82
CA GLU A 203 10.13 4.97 18.19
C GLU A 203 8.80 5.76 18.28
N PHE A 204 7.68 5.17 17.85
CA PHE A 204 6.36 5.81 17.90
C PHE A 204 5.68 5.65 19.26
N THR A 205 5.05 6.73 19.72
CA THR A 205 4.11 6.72 20.84
C THR A 205 2.67 6.72 20.33
N PHE A 206 1.76 6.19 21.15
CA PHE A 206 0.33 6.10 20.83
C PHE A 206 -0.47 6.66 22.00
N GLU A 207 -1.41 7.55 21.69
CA GLU A 207 -2.20 8.25 22.71
C GLU A 207 -3.60 8.61 22.20
N ARG A 208 -4.49 9.01 23.11
CA ARG A 208 -5.78 9.60 22.77
C ARG A 208 -5.56 11.01 22.21
N GLY A 209 -6.18 11.29 21.07
CA GLY A 209 -6.16 12.58 20.39
C GLY A 209 -7.50 13.30 20.42
N ARG A 210 -7.62 14.33 19.60
CA ARG A 210 -8.82 15.15 19.39
C ARG A 210 -9.22 15.14 17.92
N LEU A 211 -10.48 15.44 17.62
CA LEU A 211 -10.95 15.52 16.23
C LEU A 211 -10.17 16.54 15.38
N ALA A 212 -9.62 17.59 16.00
CA ALA A 212 -8.76 18.57 15.34
C ALA A 212 -7.48 17.94 14.73
N ASP A 213 -6.95 16.87 15.35
CA ASP A 213 -5.74 16.18 14.87
C ASP A 213 -5.96 15.48 13.52
N TYR A 214 -7.22 15.17 13.16
CA TYR A 214 -7.57 14.61 11.87
C TYR A 214 -7.53 15.63 10.72
N GLY A 215 -7.71 16.92 11.01
CA GLY A 215 -7.81 17.98 9.99
C GLY A 215 -6.68 17.93 8.94
N PRO A 216 -5.41 17.93 9.35
CA PRO A 216 -4.26 17.83 8.43
C PRO A 216 -4.21 16.52 7.62
N PHE A 217 -4.81 15.44 8.13
CA PHE A 217 -4.81 14.11 7.52
C PHE A 217 -5.94 13.91 6.52
N ALA A 218 -6.99 14.74 6.57
CA ALA A 218 -8.18 14.56 5.75
C ALA A 218 -7.87 14.48 4.25
N ARG A 219 -6.84 15.21 3.78
CA ARG A 219 -6.39 15.21 2.38
C ARG A 219 -5.85 13.88 1.88
N TRP A 220 -5.36 13.01 2.76
CA TRP A 220 -4.79 11.71 2.42
C TRP A 220 -5.78 10.54 2.60
N HIS A 221 -7.02 10.83 2.97
CA HIS A 221 -8.08 9.83 3.00
C HIS A 221 -8.77 9.79 1.64
N TYR A 222 -9.00 8.59 1.09
CA TYR A 222 -9.63 8.41 -0.23
C TYR A 222 -11.07 8.99 -0.31
N ALA A 223 -11.74 9.14 0.84
CA ALA A 223 -13.01 9.84 0.97
C ALA A 223 -12.88 11.26 1.59
N SER A 224 -11.80 11.98 1.27
CA SER A 224 -11.45 13.30 1.80
C SER A 224 -12.58 14.34 1.67
N ALA A 225 -13.37 14.27 0.60
CA ALA A 225 -14.53 15.14 0.36
C ALA A 225 -15.70 14.92 1.34
N ARG A 226 -15.66 13.87 2.17
CA ARG A 226 -16.72 13.57 3.15
C ARG A 226 -16.20 13.85 4.56
N ARG A 227 -16.99 14.60 5.35
CA ARG A 227 -16.76 14.67 6.80
C ARG A 227 -16.89 13.28 7.43
N PRO A 228 -16.11 12.95 8.47
CA PRO A 228 -16.35 11.75 9.24
C PRO A 228 -17.76 11.78 9.85
N GLY A 229 -18.28 10.61 10.20
CA GLY A 229 -19.54 10.52 10.95
C GLY A 229 -19.38 11.07 12.37
N PRO A 230 -20.37 10.89 13.25
CA PRO A 230 -20.20 11.19 14.67
C PRO A 230 -19.00 10.42 15.22
N VAL A 231 -17.95 11.15 15.64
CA VAL A 231 -16.71 10.61 16.19
C VAL A 231 -16.83 10.58 17.71
N THR A 232 -16.55 9.44 18.31
CA THR A 232 -16.53 9.27 19.78
C THR A 232 -15.11 9.32 20.32
N ASP A 233 -14.16 8.73 19.59
CA ASP A 233 -12.78 8.59 20.04
C ASP A 233 -11.81 8.85 18.89
N VAL A 234 -10.68 9.47 19.22
CA VAL A 234 -9.57 9.71 18.31
C VAL A 234 -8.32 9.17 18.95
N PHE A 235 -7.53 8.43 18.17
CA PHE A 235 -6.22 7.95 18.57
C PHE A 235 -5.18 8.44 17.58
N VAL A 236 -4.02 8.83 18.09
CA VAL A 236 -2.92 9.33 17.27
C VAL A 236 -1.66 8.52 17.53
N ALA A 237 -0.89 8.30 16.47
CA ALA A 237 0.48 7.85 16.58
C ALA A 237 1.39 9.07 16.41
N ARG A 238 2.41 9.22 17.25
CA ARG A 238 3.38 10.32 17.18
C ARG A 238 4.79 9.79 17.06
N LEU A 239 5.60 10.49 16.29
CA LEU A 239 7.05 10.36 16.32
C LEU A 239 7.61 11.70 16.80
N ARG A 240 8.16 11.72 18.02
CA ARG A 240 8.55 12.96 18.70
C ARG A 240 7.33 13.90 18.81
N GLN A 241 7.36 15.08 18.17
CA GLN A 241 6.25 16.03 18.18
C GLN A 241 5.34 15.95 16.95
N GLU A 242 5.71 15.17 15.93
CA GLU A 242 4.95 15.08 14.67
C GLU A 242 3.88 13.98 14.78
N ILE A 243 2.64 14.32 14.43
CA ILE A 243 1.58 13.31 14.30
C ILE A 243 1.85 12.50 13.04
N ALA A 244 1.86 11.18 13.21
CA ALA A 244 2.19 10.25 12.16
C ALA A 244 1.01 9.50 11.56
N GLY A 245 -0.03 9.32 12.37
CA GLY A 245 -1.26 8.71 11.94
C GLY A 245 -2.40 9.01 12.89
N VAL A 246 -3.62 8.88 12.37
CA VAL A 246 -4.85 9.10 13.11
C VAL A 246 -5.82 7.95 12.85
N ALA A 247 -6.43 7.43 13.92
CA ALA A 247 -7.54 6.49 13.87
C ALA A 247 -8.77 7.15 14.49
N LEU A 248 -9.88 7.14 13.74
CA LEU A 248 -11.17 7.68 14.18
C LEU A 248 -12.13 6.53 14.46
N LEU A 249 -12.71 6.54 15.65
CA LEU A 249 -13.83 5.70 16.00
C LEU A 249 -15.08 6.52 16.22
N GLY A 250 -16.22 5.89 16.01
CA GLY A 250 -17.48 6.55 16.29
C GLY A 250 -18.66 5.61 16.35
N MET A 251 -19.85 6.20 16.28
CA MET A 251 -21.09 5.43 16.33
C MET A 251 -21.23 4.54 15.11
N THR A 252 -21.71 3.32 15.34
CA THR A 252 -22.03 2.35 14.28
C THR A 252 -23.28 2.79 13.49
N HIS A 253 -23.43 2.22 12.31
CA HIS A 253 -24.66 2.32 11.54
C HIS A 253 -25.77 1.48 12.18
N LEU A 254 -26.96 2.07 12.35
CA LEU A 254 -28.14 1.37 12.90
C LEU A 254 -28.49 0.09 12.12
N PHE A 255 -28.34 0.13 10.80
CA PHE A 255 -28.66 -0.98 9.92
C PHE A 255 -27.44 -1.33 9.07
N LEU A 256 -26.86 -2.50 9.35
CA LEU A 256 -25.70 -3.03 8.65
C LEU A 256 -25.97 -4.49 8.28
N GLY A 257 -26.13 -4.77 6.99
CA GLY A 257 -26.48 -6.10 6.49
C GLY A 257 -25.56 -7.22 6.99
N PRO A 258 -24.22 -7.09 6.85
CA PRO A 258 -23.27 -8.09 7.36
C PRO A 258 -23.39 -8.38 8.86
N ARG A 259 -23.76 -7.39 9.67
CA ARG A 259 -23.92 -7.55 11.13
C ARG A 259 -25.05 -8.52 11.47
N ASN A 260 -26.10 -8.60 10.65
CA ASN A 260 -27.20 -9.53 10.89
C ASN A 260 -26.74 -10.98 10.99
N LEU A 261 -25.66 -11.34 10.28
CA LEU A 261 -25.08 -12.67 10.30
C LEU A 261 -24.00 -12.80 11.37
N ALA A 262 -23.13 -11.79 11.49
CA ALA A 262 -21.99 -11.84 12.40
C ALA A 262 -22.37 -11.66 13.88
N LEU A 263 -23.39 -10.86 14.16
CA LEU A 263 -23.87 -10.55 15.51
C LEU A 263 -25.41 -10.54 15.53
N PRO A 264 -26.06 -11.72 15.54
CA PRO A 264 -27.51 -11.83 15.46
C PRO A 264 -28.27 -11.04 16.54
N ALA A 265 -27.68 -10.88 17.72
CA ALA A 265 -28.23 -10.07 18.83
C ALA A 265 -28.33 -8.57 18.50
N TYR A 266 -27.59 -8.10 17.49
CA TYR A 266 -27.57 -6.72 17.00
C TYR A 266 -28.08 -6.61 15.55
N ALA A 267 -28.83 -7.62 15.09
CA ALA A 267 -29.44 -7.61 13.78
C ALA A 267 -30.40 -6.42 13.60
N SER A 268 -30.50 -5.91 12.37
CA SER A 268 -31.31 -4.75 12.02
C SER A 268 -32.76 -4.83 12.51
N GLY A 269 -33.36 -6.03 12.51
CA GLY A 269 -34.73 -6.24 13.01
C GLY A 269 -34.87 -6.03 14.52
N ILE A 270 -33.83 -6.35 15.31
CA ILE A 270 -33.80 -6.10 16.76
C ILE A 270 -33.57 -4.60 17.01
N VAL A 271 -32.63 -3.99 16.29
CA VAL A 271 -32.36 -2.55 16.39
C VAL A 271 -33.61 -1.74 16.07
N ALA A 272 -34.36 -2.13 15.03
CA ALA A 272 -35.61 -1.48 14.64
C ALA A 272 -36.71 -1.56 15.71
N ARG A 273 -36.70 -2.57 16.58
CA ARG A 273 -37.66 -2.77 17.68
C ARG A 273 -37.21 -2.16 19.02
N GLY A 274 -36.27 -1.21 18.99
CA GLY A 274 -35.80 -0.49 20.19
C GLY A 274 -34.38 -0.85 20.66
N GLY A 275 -33.65 -1.73 19.95
CA GLY A 275 -32.29 -2.12 20.31
C GLY A 275 -31.18 -1.09 20.06
N ALA A 276 -31.51 0.13 19.61
CA ALA A 276 -30.53 1.15 19.22
C ALA A 276 -29.66 1.66 20.40
N ALA A 277 -30.24 1.76 21.60
CA ALA A 277 -29.48 2.20 22.79
C ALA A 277 -28.38 1.20 23.16
N ARG A 278 -28.73 -0.09 23.21
CA ARG A 278 -27.78 -1.18 23.44
C ARG A 278 -26.71 -1.24 22.34
N LEU A 279 -27.10 -1.06 21.08
CA LEU A 279 -26.16 -0.99 19.96
C LEU A 279 -25.12 0.14 20.16
N ASN A 280 -25.57 1.33 20.54
CA ASN A 280 -24.68 2.47 20.78
C ASN A 280 -23.80 2.29 22.02
N GLN A 281 -24.25 1.53 23.02
CA GLN A 281 -23.45 1.19 24.19
C GLN A 281 -22.32 0.22 23.82
N ASP A 282 -22.67 -0.83 23.08
CA ASP A 282 -21.80 -2.01 22.92
C ASP A 282 -20.88 -1.94 21.69
N LEU A 283 -21.27 -1.22 20.63
CA LEU A 283 -20.54 -1.21 19.35
C LEU A 283 -19.88 0.14 19.08
N ARG A 284 -18.65 0.07 18.56
CA ARG A 284 -17.96 1.19 17.90
C ARG A 284 -17.66 0.83 16.46
N LEU A 285 -17.62 1.83 15.60
CA LEU A 285 -17.18 1.71 14.21
C LEU A 285 -15.78 2.31 14.07
N LEU A 286 -14.82 1.53 13.60
CA LEU A 286 -13.54 2.06 13.12
C LEU A 286 -13.79 2.76 11.77
N GLN A 287 -13.96 4.08 11.83
CA GLN A 287 -14.41 4.89 10.70
C GLN A 287 -13.30 5.19 9.72
N ARG A 288 -12.11 5.58 10.21
CA ARG A 288 -10.96 5.98 9.39
C ARG A 288 -9.66 5.61 10.07
N VAL A 289 -8.69 5.17 9.27
CA VAL A 289 -7.29 5.05 9.67
C VAL A 289 -6.46 5.72 8.60
N VAL A 290 -5.76 6.79 8.95
CA VAL A 290 -4.93 7.55 8.02
C VAL A 290 -3.51 7.60 8.55
N ILE A 291 -2.58 7.03 7.80
CA ILE A 291 -1.14 7.16 8.03
C ILE A 291 -0.59 8.12 6.99
N HIS A 292 0.19 9.09 7.44
CA HIS A 292 0.85 10.04 6.55
C HIS A 292 1.80 9.30 5.58
N PRO A 293 1.92 9.75 4.32
CA PRO A 293 2.67 9.05 3.29
C PRO A 293 4.11 8.66 3.65
N ARG A 294 4.81 9.48 4.45
CA ARG A 294 6.18 9.20 4.93
C ARG A 294 6.30 7.86 5.64
N TRP A 295 5.33 7.46 6.46
CA TRP A 295 5.41 6.28 7.33
C TRP A 295 4.55 5.09 6.87
N ARG A 296 3.91 5.18 5.69
CA ARG A 296 3.14 4.07 5.11
C ARG A 296 4.08 2.88 4.83
N GLY A 297 3.57 1.66 5.02
CA GLY A 297 4.32 0.41 4.82
C GLY A 297 5.08 -0.10 6.06
N LEU A 298 5.22 0.71 7.12
CA LEU A 298 5.90 0.33 8.36
C LEU A 298 5.11 -0.62 9.27
N GLY A 299 3.79 -0.74 9.06
CA GLY A 299 2.91 -1.41 10.02
C GLY A 299 2.34 -0.49 11.11
N LEU A 300 2.57 0.83 11.00
CA LEU A 300 2.06 1.83 11.95
C LEU A 300 0.53 1.78 12.13
N ALA A 301 -0.22 1.55 11.04
CA ALA A 301 -1.67 1.38 11.10
C ALA A 301 -2.10 0.21 12.00
N THR A 302 -1.39 -0.92 11.95
CA THR A 302 -1.66 -2.07 12.81
C THR A 302 -1.47 -1.73 14.28
N ARG A 303 -0.34 -1.11 14.65
CA ARG A 303 -0.08 -0.72 16.05
C ARG A 303 -1.06 0.33 16.56
N LEU A 304 -1.35 1.35 15.74
CA LEU A 304 -2.29 2.41 16.11
C LEU A 304 -3.69 1.85 16.36
N VAL A 305 -4.18 0.97 15.48
CA VAL A 305 -5.48 0.34 15.67
C VAL A 305 -5.48 -0.58 16.87
N ARG A 306 -4.45 -1.42 17.06
CA ARG A 306 -4.36 -2.30 18.23
C ARG A 306 -4.40 -1.51 19.54
N HIS A 307 -3.61 -0.44 19.64
CA HIS A 307 -3.63 0.46 20.79
C HIS A 307 -5.02 1.07 21.02
N ALA A 308 -5.70 1.51 19.95
CA ALA A 308 -7.05 2.03 20.06
C ALA A 308 -8.02 0.97 20.63
N LEU A 309 -7.96 -0.28 20.15
CA LEU A 309 -8.80 -1.38 20.62
C LEU A 309 -8.57 -1.70 22.10
N GLU A 310 -7.32 -1.69 22.56
CA GLU A 310 -6.96 -1.93 23.97
C GLU A 310 -7.59 -0.87 24.91
N GLN A 311 -7.65 0.38 24.46
CA GLN A 311 -8.11 1.55 25.21
C GLN A 311 -9.63 1.78 25.20
N LEU A 312 -10.38 1.02 24.42
CA LEU A 312 -11.84 1.15 24.29
C LEU A 312 -12.57 0.18 25.21
N SER A 313 -13.57 0.66 25.94
CA SER A 313 -14.42 -0.19 26.78
C SER A 313 -15.50 -0.96 26.00
N ALA A 314 -15.73 -0.60 24.73
CA ALA A 314 -16.76 -1.25 23.91
C ALA A 314 -16.41 -2.74 23.67
N PRO A 315 -17.33 -3.68 23.92
CA PRO A 315 -17.11 -5.10 23.69
C PRO A 315 -16.87 -5.42 22.21
N TYR A 316 -17.43 -4.62 21.30
CA TYR A 316 -17.35 -4.85 19.87
C TYR A 316 -16.85 -3.61 19.13
N VAL A 317 -15.89 -3.80 18.22
CA VAL A 317 -15.51 -2.79 17.24
C VAL A 317 -15.66 -3.38 15.84
N GLU A 318 -16.47 -2.75 15.01
CA GLU A 318 -16.66 -3.17 13.63
C GLU A 318 -15.96 -2.23 12.65
N CYS A 319 -15.63 -2.74 11.46
CA CYS A 319 -15.07 -1.95 10.37
C CYS A 319 -15.57 -2.49 9.03
N LEU A 320 -15.95 -1.58 8.13
CA LEU A 320 -16.13 -1.87 6.72
C LEU A 320 -14.90 -1.40 5.97
N ALA A 321 -14.17 -2.33 5.37
CA ALA A 321 -12.96 -2.00 4.62
C ALA A 321 -13.14 -2.33 3.14
N GLU A 322 -13.10 -1.30 2.29
CA GLU A 322 -13.04 -1.44 0.83
C GLU A 322 -11.72 -2.11 0.39
N MET A 323 -10.65 -1.97 1.19
CA MET A 323 -9.30 -2.47 0.89
C MET A 323 -8.85 -3.58 1.86
N GLY A 324 -9.78 -4.19 2.61
CA GLY A 324 -9.50 -5.17 3.65
C GLY A 324 -8.66 -6.34 3.14
N GLU A 325 -9.05 -6.88 1.99
CA GLU A 325 -8.44 -8.03 1.34
C GLU A 325 -6.95 -7.79 1.01
N PHE A 326 -6.57 -6.54 0.74
CA PHE A 326 -5.26 -6.21 0.17
C PHE A 326 -4.22 -5.79 1.22
N SER A 327 -4.63 -5.13 2.31
CA SER A 327 -3.69 -4.59 3.30
C SER A 327 -3.43 -5.52 4.49
N GLY A 328 -4.40 -6.38 4.85
CA GLY A 328 -4.30 -7.35 5.96
C GLY A 328 -4.03 -6.73 7.34
N PHE A 329 -3.95 -5.41 7.46
CA PHE A 329 -3.53 -4.72 8.68
C PHE A 329 -4.57 -4.83 9.80
N LEU A 330 -5.87 -4.87 9.45
CA LEU A 330 -6.98 -5.06 10.39
C LEU A 330 -6.88 -6.43 11.07
N VAL A 331 -6.64 -7.49 10.29
CA VAL A 331 -6.46 -8.84 10.82
C VAL A 331 -5.27 -8.88 11.79
N ARG A 332 -4.13 -8.31 11.38
CA ARG A 332 -2.96 -8.19 12.26
C ARG A 332 -3.22 -7.33 13.49
N ALA A 333 -4.17 -6.40 13.44
CA ALA A 333 -4.54 -5.56 14.59
C ALA A 333 -5.47 -6.26 15.58
N GLY A 334 -6.07 -7.40 15.19
CA GLY A 334 -6.95 -8.21 16.04
C GLY A 334 -8.35 -8.43 15.46
N PHE A 335 -8.70 -7.84 14.31
CA PHE A 335 -10.02 -8.04 13.72
C PHE A 335 -10.15 -9.41 13.05
N GLU A 336 -11.34 -10.00 13.14
CA GLU A 336 -11.73 -11.16 12.37
C GLU A 336 -12.53 -10.76 11.13
N ARG A 337 -12.27 -11.41 10.01
CA ARG A 337 -13.05 -11.21 8.78
C ARG A 337 -14.34 -12.02 8.88
N ARG A 338 -15.48 -11.34 9.00
CA ARG A 338 -16.81 -11.94 9.23
C ARG A 338 -17.70 -11.99 7.99
N GLY A 339 -17.27 -11.44 6.86
CA GLY A 339 -17.97 -11.61 5.59
C GLY A 339 -17.69 -10.51 4.57
N ARG A 340 -18.41 -10.58 3.44
CA ARG A 340 -18.42 -9.56 2.39
C ARG A 340 -19.81 -8.96 2.28
N CYS A 341 -19.88 -7.65 2.08
CA CYS A 341 -21.13 -7.03 1.68
C CYS A 341 -21.52 -7.49 0.28
N LYS A 342 -22.83 -7.69 0.06
CA LYS A 342 -23.36 -7.96 -1.28
C LYS A 342 -23.36 -6.66 -2.07
N PRO A 343 -22.93 -6.65 -3.34
CA PRO A 343 -22.94 -5.45 -4.17
C PRO A 343 -24.33 -4.80 -4.19
N SER A 344 -24.35 -3.47 -4.12
CA SER A 344 -25.58 -2.69 -4.23
C SER A 344 -26.33 -2.99 -5.53
N ARG A 345 -27.64 -2.75 -5.52
CA ARG A 345 -28.47 -2.90 -6.73
C ARG A 345 -27.98 -1.99 -7.85
N GLU A 346 -27.38 -0.86 -7.53
CA GLU A 346 -26.78 0.09 -8.48
C GLU A 346 -25.49 -0.46 -9.06
N ALA A 347 -24.62 -1.06 -8.23
CA ALA A 347 -23.38 -1.69 -8.69
C ALA A 347 -23.69 -2.86 -9.63
N GLY A 348 -24.62 -3.74 -9.24
CA GLY A 348 -25.07 -4.85 -10.09
C GLY A 348 -25.72 -4.40 -11.40
N ARG A 349 -26.44 -3.27 -11.40
CA ARG A 349 -27.02 -2.67 -12.63
C ARG A 349 -25.95 -2.11 -13.57
N LEU A 350 -24.89 -1.51 -13.03
CA LEU A 350 -23.78 -0.98 -13.82
C LEU A 350 -22.92 -2.12 -14.40
N MET A 351 -22.56 -3.13 -13.61
CA MET A 351 -21.81 -4.31 -14.09
C MET A 351 -22.51 -4.99 -15.27
N LYS A 352 -23.81 -5.26 -15.16
CA LYS A 352 -24.61 -5.84 -16.24
C LYS A 352 -24.67 -4.98 -17.50
N SER A 353 -24.51 -3.66 -17.40
CA SER A 353 -24.44 -2.78 -18.57
C SER A 353 -23.06 -2.83 -19.22
N LEU A 354 -21.99 -2.83 -18.42
CA LEU A 354 -20.62 -2.95 -18.92
C LEU A 354 -20.41 -4.27 -19.66
N GLU A 355 -20.86 -5.38 -19.08
CA GLU A 355 -20.80 -6.72 -19.70
C GLU A 355 -21.51 -6.75 -21.06
N ARG A 356 -22.69 -6.12 -21.19
CA ARG A 356 -23.42 -6.04 -22.48
C ARG A 356 -22.69 -5.22 -23.53
N LEU A 357 -21.89 -4.24 -23.11
CA LEU A 357 -21.12 -3.39 -23.99
C LEU A 357 -19.73 -3.97 -24.30
N GLY A 358 -19.41 -5.15 -23.75
CA GLY A 358 -18.09 -5.76 -23.87
C GLY A 358 -16.99 -4.96 -23.16
N LEU A 359 -17.36 -4.13 -22.19
CA LEU A 359 -16.44 -3.28 -21.44
C LEU A 359 -16.09 -3.89 -20.09
N CYS A 360 -14.84 -3.73 -19.66
CA CYS A 360 -14.46 -3.91 -18.27
C CYS A 360 -14.69 -2.61 -17.48
N PRO A 361 -14.79 -2.66 -16.13
CA PRO A 361 -14.87 -1.45 -15.32
C PRO A 361 -13.76 -0.43 -15.59
N GLU A 362 -12.53 -0.86 -15.89
CA GLU A 362 -11.41 0.02 -16.23
C GLU A 362 -11.67 0.89 -17.46
N ASP A 363 -12.44 0.40 -18.43
CA ASP A 363 -12.77 1.14 -19.65
C ASP A 363 -13.58 2.41 -19.36
N LEU A 364 -14.24 2.50 -18.20
CA LEU A 364 -14.88 3.74 -17.74
C LEU A 364 -13.87 4.88 -17.55
N LEU A 365 -12.60 4.57 -17.34
CA LEU A 365 -11.52 5.55 -17.19
C LEU A 365 -10.85 5.88 -18.53
N ASN A 366 -11.02 5.03 -19.54
CA ASN A 366 -10.43 5.20 -20.85
C ASN A 366 -11.33 6.08 -21.74
N ALA A 367 -10.82 7.27 -22.10
CA ALA A 367 -11.56 8.19 -22.95
C ALA A 367 -11.87 7.61 -24.34
N ASP A 368 -10.99 6.78 -24.89
CA ASP A 368 -11.15 6.24 -26.23
C ASP A 368 -12.12 5.06 -26.25
N ALA A 369 -12.12 4.21 -25.22
CA ALA A 369 -13.13 3.17 -25.04
C ALA A 369 -14.55 3.77 -24.96
N LEU A 370 -14.71 4.90 -24.28
CA LEU A 370 -16.01 5.59 -24.18
C LEU A 370 -16.41 6.35 -25.46
N LYS A 371 -15.45 6.79 -26.27
CA LYS A 371 -15.74 7.42 -27.58
C LYS A 371 -16.35 6.43 -28.56
N ALA A 372 -15.94 5.16 -28.49
CA ALA A 372 -16.47 4.09 -29.35
C ALA A 372 -17.97 3.78 -29.11
N LEU A 373 -18.53 4.22 -27.98
CA LEU A 373 -19.94 4.02 -27.66
C LEU A 373 -20.87 5.00 -28.39
N THR A 374 -22.14 4.62 -28.55
CA THR A 374 -23.19 5.54 -29.01
C THR A 374 -23.51 6.58 -27.93
N LEU A 375 -24.17 7.68 -28.33
CA LEU A 375 -24.61 8.72 -27.39
C LEU A 375 -25.55 8.15 -26.32
N ALA A 376 -26.51 7.29 -26.70
CA ALA A 376 -27.49 6.69 -25.79
C ALA A 376 -26.83 5.76 -24.76
N GLU A 377 -25.81 4.99 -25.16
CA GLU A 377 -25.04 4.12 -24.26
C GLU A 377 -24.24 4.95 -23.25
N ARG A 378 -23.58 6.01 -23.70
CA ARG A 378 -22.86 6.94 -22.81
C ARG A 378 -23.79 7.58 -21.78
N GLU A 379 -24.95 8.08 -22.19
CA GLU A 379 -25.93 8.69 -21.28
C GLU A 379 -26.52 7.69 -20.28
N ARG A 380 -26.71 6.44 -20.71
CA ARG A 380 -27.17 5.36 -19.82
C ARG A 380 -26.11 5.02 -18.77
N LEU A 381 -24.85 4.82 -19.19
CA LEU A 381 -23.75 4.59 -18.26
C LEU A 381 -23.60 5.76 -17.28
N ASP A 382 -23.68 6.98 -17.77
CA ASP A 382 -23.62 8.19 -16.93
C ASP A 382 -24.74 8.25 -15.87
N ARG A 383 -25.98 7.92 -16.25
CA ARG A 383 -27.09 7.80 -15.29
C ARG A 383 -26.82 6.72 -14.23
N GLN A 384 -26.30 5.57 -14.63
CA GLN A 384 -25.98 4.48 -13.70
C GLN A 384 -24.80 4.82 -12.79
N LEU A 385 -23.76 5.47 -13.31
CA LEU A 385 -22.62 5.99 -12.55
C LEU A 385 -23.07 7.01 -11.52
N ARG A 386 -23.93 7.96 -11.90
CA ARG A 386 -24.55 8.90 -10.96
C ARG A 386 -25.36 8.17 -9.90
N GLY A 387 -26.17 7.19 -10.31
CA GLY A 387 -26.95 6.35 -9.41
C GLY A 387 -26.05 5.63 -8.40
N LEU A 388 -24.94 5.04 -8.86
CA LEU A 388 -23.96 4.39 -8.01
C LEU A 388 -23.28 5.38 -7.09
N CYS A 389 -22.73 6.50 -7.57
CA CYS A 389 -22.03 7.47 -6.72
C CYS A 389 -22.96 8.17 -5.72
N ARG A 390 -24.25 8.35 -6.07
CA ARG A 390 -25.31 8.87 -5.17
C ARG A 390 -25.85 7.80 -4.24
N SER A 391 -25.85 6.53 -4.66
CA SER A 391 -26.18 5.43 -3.77
C SER A 391 -25.21 5.54 -2.61
N ARG A 392 -25.77 5.67 -1.42
CA ARG A 392 -24.96 5.61 -0.23
C ARG A 392 -24.25 4.26 -0.28
N ILE A 393 -23.00 4.22 0.16
CA ILE A 393 -22.39 2.94 0.55
C ILE A 393 -23.45 2.23 1.39
N GLU A 394 -23.54 0.92 1.30
CA GLU A 394 -24.57 0.01 1.84
C GLU A 394 -24.96 0.18 3.33
N THR A 395 -24.52 1.25 3.98
CA THR A 395 -25.01 1.81 5.23
C THR A 395 -25.15 3.35 5.20
N GLY A 396 -26.40 3.84 5.25
CA GLY A 396 -26.72 5.10 5.94
C GLY A 396 -26.59 6.45 5.19
N HIS A 397 -27.32 7.44 5.71
CA HIS A 397 -27.83 8.61 4.98
C HIS A 397 -26.86 9.82 4.89
N GLY A 398 -26.51 10.25 3.67
CA GLY A 398 -25.98 11.59 3.36
C GLY A 398 -26.23 12.00 1.90
N THR A 399 -26.66 13.26 1.66
CA THR A 399 -26.88 13.87 0.34
C THR A 399 -25.67 14.71 -0.06
N LEU A 400 -25.09 14.48 -1.24
CA LEU A 400 -24.18 15.45 -1.85
C LEU A 400 -25.04 16.50 -2.58
N ARG A 401 -25.10 17.72 -2.02
CA ARG A 401 -25.71 18.88 -2.70
C ARG A 401 -24.77 19.39 -3.79
N GLY A 402 -25.35 19.67 -4.97
CA GLY A 402 -24.92 20.70 -5.92
C GLY A 402 -23.51 20.59 -6.50
N GLY A 403 -23.41 20.13 -7.75
CA GLY A 403 -22.23 20.33 -8.58
C GLY A 403 -22.52 20.02 -10.06
N PRO A 404 -21.99 20.80 -11.02
CA PRO A 404 -22.47 20.88 -12.40
C PRO A 404 -22.35 19.59 -13.24
N LEU A 405 -23.04 19.63 -14.38
CA LEU A 405 -23.51 18.58 -15.28
C LEU A 405 -22.47 17.99 -16.26
N ARG A 406 -21.22 17.72 -15.83
CA ARG A 406 -20.27 16.94 -16.65
C ARG A 406 -19.63 15.78 -15.88
N LEU A 407 -19.39 14.68 -16.58
CA LEU A 407 -18.64 13.49 -16.14
C LEU A 407 -17.18 13.87 -15.94
N ASP A 408 -16.81 14.33 -14.75
CA ASP A 408 -15.38 14.40 -14.43
C ASP A 408 -14.79 12.98 -14.31
N PHE A 409 -13.50 12.88 -14.57
CA PHE A 409 -12.73 11.65 -14.39
C PHE A 409 -12.89 11.07 -12.98
N GLU A 410 -13.05 11.95 -11.99
CA GLU A 410 -13.14 11.64 -10.57
C GLU A 410 -14.38 10.79 -10.21
N ARG A 411 -15.55 11.10 -10.78
CA ARG A 411 -16.78 10.32 -10.58
C ARG A 411 -16.70 8.92 -11.20
N ARG A 412 -16.10 8.81 -12.40
CA ARG A 412 -15.90 7.51 -13.07
C ARG A 412 -14.93 6.65 -12.28
N ARG A 413 -13.83 7.24 -11.84
CA ARG A 413 -12.88 6.67 -10.88
C ARG A 413 -13.56 6.16 -9.61
N GLN A 414 -14.42 6.96 -8.96
CA GLN A 414 -15.14 6.54 -7.75
C GLN A 414 -16.06 5.34 -8.00
N ALA A 415 -16.69 5.26 -9.17
CA ALA A 415 -17.55 4.15 -9.53
C ALA A 415 -16.78 2.85 -9.77
N VAL A 416 -15.69 2.90 -10.55
CA VAL A 416 -14.79 1.74 -10.77
C VAL A 416 -14.33 1.16 -9.43
N MET A 417 -14.01 2.05 -8.48
CA MET A 417 -13.63 1.63 -7.14
C MET A 417 -14.71 0.85 -6.39
N ARG A 418 -15.95 1.30 -6.46
CA ARG A 418 -17.07 0.60 -5.83
C ARG A 418 -17.44 -0.71 -6.51
N LEU A 419 -17.13 -0.85 -7.80
CA LEU A 419 -17.34 -2.10 -8.52
C LEU A 419 -16.31 -3.15 -8.12
N TYR A 420 -15.06 -2.77 -7.90
CA TYR A 420 -14.00 -3.68 -7.46
C TYR A 420 -14.01 -3.98 -5.97
N CYS A 421 -14.35 -2.99 -5.15
CA CYS A 421 -14.26 -3.09 -3.71
C CYS A 421 -15.64 -3.37 -3.10
N CYS A 422 -16.08 -4.64 -3.14
CA CYS A 422 -17.16 -5.06 -2.23
C CYS A 422 -16.63 -4.97 -0.79
N PRO A 423 -17.17 -4.07 0.05
CA PRO A 423 -16.61 -3.87 1.38
C PRO A 423 -16.63 -5.17 2.18
N GLU A 424 -15.53 -5.43 2.85
CA GLU A 424 -15.41 -6.55 3.77
C GLU A 424 -15.79 -6.11 5.17
N TYR A 425 -16.55 -6.97 5.85
CA TYR A 425 -16.94 -6.75 7.22
C TYR A 425 -15.94 -7.40 8.16
N PHE A 426 -15.33 -6.55 8.98
CA PHE A 426 -14.39 -6.94 10.02
C PHE A 426 -15.01 -6.66 11.39
N LEU A 427 -14.81 -7.59 12.32
CA LEU A 427 -15.28 -7.47 13.69
C LEU A 427 -14.15 -7.80 14.65
N PHE A 428 -13.91 -6.93 15.61
CA PHE A 428 -13.11 -7.19 16.78
C PHE A 428 -14.06 -7.45 17.96
N GLU A 429 -13.83 -8.57 18.64
CA GLU A 429 -14.57 -8.96 19.85
C GLU A 429 -13.58 -8.95 21.01
N ARG A 430 -13.87 -8.16 22.04
CA ARG A 430 -13.03 -8.13 23.24
C ARG A 430 -13.24 -9.44 23.99
N GLN A 431 -12.14 -10.16 24.23
CA GLN A 431 -12.20 -11.35 25.07
C GLN A 431 -12.55 -10.94 26.52
N PRO A 432 -13.43 -11.71 27.19
CA PRO A 432 -13.91 -11.41 28.54
C PRO A 432 -12.81 -11.36 29.59
#